data_AF-A0A212CPY9-F1
#
_entry.id   AF-A0A212CPY9-F1
#
_cell.length_a   1.000
_cell.length_b   1.000
_cell.length_c   1.000
_cell.angle_alpha   90.00
_cell.angle_beta   90.00
_cell.angle_gamma   90.00
#
_symmetry.space_group_name_H-M   'P 1'
#
loop_
_entity.id
_entity.type
_entity.pdbx_description
1 polymer ?
#
loop_
_entity_poly.entity_id
_entity_poly.type
_entity_poly.pdbx_seq_one_letter_code
_entity_poly.pdbx_strand_id
1 'polypeptide(L)' 'MVWDWSTYLADYGQPASKYLRVNPNTALTLLEKMKDTSKKNNIFAQFRKNDRDKQKLIETVVKQLRSLVNGMSQHT' A
#
# COMPACT_ATOMS: atom_id res chain seq x y z
N MET A 1 -4.45 10.79 10.76
CA MET A 1 -3.20 10.11 10.36
C MET A 1 -3.22 9.99 8.84
N VAL A 2 -2.41 10.78 8.12
CA VAL A 2 -2.40 10.76 6.65
C VAL A 2 -1.68 9.49 6.18
N TRP A 3 -2.30 8.76 5.25
CA TRP A 3 -1.72 7.58 4.62
C TRP A 3 -0.77 8.01 3.50
N ASP A 4 0.43 8.48 3.86
CA ASP A 4 1.44 9.03 2.94
C ASP A 4 2.16 7.95 2.11
N TRP A 5 1.42 7.02 1.51
CA TRP A 5 1.98 5.98 0.65
C TRP A 5 2.67 6.56 -0.59
N SER A 6 2.19 7.70 -1.10
CA SER A 6 2.83 8.40 -2.21
C SER A 6 4.27 8.81 -1.87
N THR A 7 4.50 9.35 -0.66
CA THR A 7 5.84 9.69 -0.16
C THR A 7 6.70 8.45 0.01
N TYR A 8 6.15 7.36 0.58
CA TYR A 8 6.87 6.10 0.70
C TYR A 8 7.39 5.59 -0.64
N LEU A 9 6.53 5.59 -1.66
CA LEU A 9 6.85 5.08 -2.99
C LEU A 9 7.80 6.00 -3.75
N ALA A 10 7.60 7.33 -3.67
CA ALA A 10 8.45 8.30 -4.36
C ALA A 10 9.88 8.35 -3.79
N ASP A 11 10.00 8.27 -2.46
CA ASP A 11 11.30 8.33 -1.77
C ASP A 11 11.89 6.93 -1.58
N TYR A 12 11.30 5.87 -2.13
CA TYR A 12 11.79 4.51 -1.87
C TYR A 12 13.25 4.34 -2.29
N GLY A 13 14.09 3.82 -1.39
CA GLY A 13 15.52 3.61 -1.63
C GLY A 13 16.41 4.84 -1.41
N GLN A 14 15.85 6.03 -1.13
CA GLN A 14 16.67 7.19 -0.78
C GLN A 14 17.21 7.05 0.66
N PRO A 15 18.45 7.47 0.94
CA PRO A 15 19.06 7.32 2.27
C PRO A 15 18.40 8.22 3.34
N ALA A 16 17.73 9.29 2.92
CA ALA A 16 17.06 10.25 3.79
C ALA A 16 15.53 10.03 3.90
N SER A 17 15.01 8.92 3.37
CA SER A 17 13.56 8.70 3.34
C SER A 17 12.97 8.53 4.72
N LYS A 18 11.87 9.23 4.98
CA LYS A 18 11.09 9.11 6.23
C LYS A 18 10.74 7.66 6.59
N TYR A 19 10.57 6.81 5.58
CA TYR A 19 10.12 5.43 5.69
C TYR A 19 11.21 4.42 5.30
N LEU A 20 12.49 4.79 5.40
CA LEU A 20 13.63 3.94 5.03
C LEU A 20 13.58 2.53 5.65
N ARG A 21 13.04 2.39 6.86
CA ARG A 21 12.93 1.11 7.59
C ARG A 21 11.72 0.26 7.19
N VAL A 22 10.80 0.80 6.38
CA VAL A 22 9.59 0.09 6.00
C VAL A 22 9.93 -0.89 4.88
N ASN A 23 9.88 -2.17 5.20
CA ASN A 23 10.10 -3.23 4.23
C ASN A 23 8.89 -3.35 3.27
N PRO A 24 9.12 -3.36 1.94
CA PRO A 24 8.03 -3.39 0.96
C PRO A 24 7.23 -4.70 0.98
N ASN A 25 7.84 -5.85 1.32
CA ASN A 25 7.13 -7.13 1.48
C ASN A 25 6.19 -7.09 2.70
N THR A 26 6.64 -6.50 3.81
CA THR A 26 5.80 -6.34 5.01
C THR A 26 4.64 -5.38 4.74
N ALA A 27 4.91 -4.26 4.07
CA ALA A 27 3.89 -3.31 3.65
C ALA A 27 2.84 -3.95 2.73
N LEU A 28 3.29 -4.75 1.75
CA LEU A 28 2.43 -5.48 0.84
C LEU A 28 1.51 -6.46 1.59
N THR A 29 2.08 -7.28 2.46
CA THR A 29 1.33 -8.27 3.26
C THR A 29 0.26 -7.60 4.13
N LEU A 30 0.60 -6.46 4.74
CA LEU A 30 -0.35 -5.71 5.56
C LEU A 30 -1.51 -5.16 4.71
N LEU A 31 -1.21 -4.54 3.57
CA LEU A 31 -2.23 -3.95 2.69
C LEU A 31 -3.14 -5.02 2.07
N GLU A 32 -2.61 -6.19 1.72
CA GLU A 32 -3.40 -7.34 1.25
C GLU A 32 -4.41 -7.79 2.32
N LYS A 33 -4.00 -7.91 3.58
CA LYS A 33 -4.91 -8.23 4.70
C LYS A 33 -5.98 -7.16 4.92
N MET A 34 -5.63 -5.88 4.78
CA MET A 34 -6.57 -4.76 4.95
C MET A 34 -7.63 -4.73 3.85
N LYS A 35 -7.25 -5.06 2.61
CA LYS A 35 -8.18 -5.23 1.48
C LYS A 35 -9.20 -6.34 1.77
N ASP A 36 -8.76 -7.49 2.26
CA ASP A 36 -9.65 -8.63 2.53
C ASP A 36 -10.61 -8.36 3.69
N THR A 37 -10.12 -7.73 4.75
CA THR A 37 -10.94 -7.35 5.91
C THR A 37 -12.03 -6.32 5.52
N SER A 38 -11.70 -5.42 4.59
CA SER A 38 -12.63 -4.41 4.09
C SER A 38 -13.77 -5.00 3.25
N LYS A 39 -13.57 -6.16 2.59
CA LYS A 39 -14.64 -6.83 1.84
C LYS A 39 -15.66 -7.51 2.74
N LYS A 40 -15.22 -8.09 3.87
CA LYS A 40 -16.10 -8.84 4.78
C LYS A 40 -17.02 -7.97 5.62
N ASN A 41 -16.63 -6.74 5.95
CA ASN A 41 -17.36 -5.92 6.93
C ASN A 41 -18.27 -4.84 6.32
N ASN A 42 -18.35 -4.72 4.99
CA ASN A 42 -18.56 -3.39 4.39
C ASN A 42 -19.43 -3.32 3.13
N ILE A 43 -20.53 -4.09 3.10
CA ILE A 43 -21.58 -3.93 2.08
C ILE A 43 -22.17 -2.50 2.11
N PHE A 44 -22.08 -1.76 3.23
CA PHE A 44 -22.54 -0.37 3.35
C PHE A 44 -21.47 0.72 3.15
N ALA A 45 -20.17 0.45 3.32
CA ALA A 45 -19.15 1.50 3.10
C ALA A 45 -18.90 1.83 1.62
N GLN A 46 -19.33 0.99 0.68
CA GLN A 46 -19.24 1.31 -0.75
C GLN A 46 -19.96 2.63 -1.13
N PHE A 47 -20.90 3.07 -0.28
CA PHE A 47 -21.64 4.32 -0.41
C PHE A 47 -20.95 5.53 0.23
N ARG A 48 -19.92 5.32 1.08
CA ARG A 48 -19.13 6.41 1.67
C ARG A 48 -17.93 6.70 0.79
N LYS A 49 -17.91 7.88 0.18
CA LYS A 49 -16.84 8.36 -0.71
C LYS A 49 -15.44 8.14 -0.12
N ASN A 50 -15.27 8.44 1.16
CA ASN A 50 -13.99 8.32 1.85
C ASN A 50 -13.46 6.86 1.93
N ASP A 51 -14.35 5.90 2.14
CA ASP A 51 -13.99 4.47 2.16
C ASP A 51 -13.63 3.98 0.76
N ARG A 52 -14.35 4.44 -0.26
CA ARG A 52 -14.05 4.11 -1.66
C ARG A 52 -12.68 4.62 -2.10
N ASP A 53 -12.35 5.87 -1.78
CA ASP A 53 -11.06 6.46 -2.12
C ASP A 53 -9.91 5.76 -1.40
N LYS A 54 -10.11 5.39 -0.14
CA LYS A 54 -9.15 4.56 0.63
C LYS A 54 -8.95 3.18 -0.02
N GLN A 55 -10.01 2.51 -0.45
CA GLN A 55 -9.91 1.21 -1.14
C GLN A 55 -9.12 1.33 -2.44
N LYS A 56 -9.41 2.35 -3.26
CA LYS A 56 -8.66 2.62 -4.51
C LYS A 56 -7.18 2.89 -4.24
N LEU A 57 -6.86 3.63 -3.17
CA LEU A 57 -5.49 3.87 -2.76
C LEU A 57 -4.80 2.54 -2.40
N ILE A 58 -5.43 1.70 -1.57
CA ILE A 58 -4.89 0.39 -1.20
C ILE A 58 -4.61 -0.46 -2.45
N GLU A 59 -5.58 -0.56 -3.36
CA GLU A 59 -5.40 -1.34 -4.60
C GLU A 59 -4.24 -0.82 -5.46
N THR A 60 -4.13 0.50 -5.58
CA THR A 60 -3.08 1.15 -6.35
C THR A 60 -1.71 0.91 -5.72
N VAL A 61 -1.59 1.09 -4.41
CA VAL A 61 -0.33 0.90 -3.68
C VAL A 61 0.08 -0.57 -3.69
N VAL A 62 -0.85 -1.52 -3.51
CA VAL A 62 -0.57 -2.96 -3.60
C VAL A 62 0.01 -3.34 -4.96
N LYS A 63 -0.55 -2.82 -6.06
CA LYS A 63 -0.01 -3.06 -7.40
C LYS A 63 1.41 -2.53 -7.55
N GLN A 64 1.67 -1.31 -7.08
CA GLN A 64 3.01 -0.69 -7.15
C GLN A 64 4.02 -1.46 -6.27
N LEU A 65 3.64 -1.81 -5.03
CA LEU A 65 4.49 -2.61 -4.15
C LEU A 65 4.80 -3.98 -4.73
N ARG A 66 3.83 -4.66 -5.33
CA ARG A 66 4.05 -5.95 -5.98
C ARG A 66 5.03 -5.83 -7.14
N SER A 67 4.91 -4.78 -7.97
CA SER A 67 5.89 -4.51 -9.02
C SER A 67 7.27 -4.21 -8.46
N LEU A 68 7.35 -3.45 -7.37
CA LEU A 68 8.60 -3.06 -6.71
C LEU A 68 9.30 -4.27 -6.09
N VAL A 69 8.58 -5.11 -5.33
CA VAL A 69 9.11 -6.34 -4.73
C VAL A 69 9.56 -7.32 -5.82
N ASN A 70 8.73 -7.55 -6.84
CA ASN A 70 9.07 -8.47 -7.92
C ASN A 70 10.24 -7.97 -8.78
N GLY A 71 10.35 -6.66 -9.00
CA GLY A 71 11.48 -6.05 -9.71
C GLY A 71 12.76 -6.11 -8.88
N MET A 72 12.67 -5.98 -7.56
CA MET A 72 13.83 -6.09 -6.67
C MET A 72 14.39 -7.52 -6.61
N SER A 73 13.53 -8.53 -6.74
CA SER A 73 13.94 -9.94 -6.79
C SER A 73 14.77 -10.32 -8.03
N GLN A 74 14.91 -9.44 -9.02
CA GLN A 74 15.71 -9.68 -10.23
C GLN A 74 17.09 -9.02 -10.20
N HIS A 75 17.43 -8.35 -9.10
CA HIS A 75 18.69 -7.60 -8.92
C HIS A 75 19.55 -8.14 -7.77
N THR A 76 19.47 -9.45 -7.51
CA THR A 76 20.38 -10.18 -6.61
C THR A 76 21.19 -11.21 -7.37
#